data_AF-A0A9P7KIN0-F1
#
_entry.id   AF-A0A9P7KIN0-F1
#
_cell.length_a   1.000
_cell.length_b   1.000
_cell.length_c   1.000
_cell.angle_alpha   90.00
_cell.angle_beta   90.00
_cell.angle_gamma   90.00
#
_symmetry.space_group_name_H-M   'P 1'
#
loop_
_entity.id
_entity.type
_entity.pdbx_description
1 polymer ?
#
loop_
_entity_poly.entity_id
_entity_poly.type
_entity_poly.pdbx_seq_one_letter_code
_entity_poly.pdbx_strand_id
1 'polypeptide(L)'
;MAPSNDRIDSDDLDEIIAGWSSYQATEDTNITSGGISEYADASPAYQEELETELAYMDAEIAKNEALVARQKAERQKISNDLKESQIVLRNINYSSQEFNWKDKLKTTMKAVFGIESFHLCQEGVCNANMDRRDIVCIMPTGGGKSLTYQLPALLQPGCTLVISPLISLINDQLLNLKDAKVEAAKLTGDTPEEESLRVIQVLRDMATKNVDGDGQIKLCYVTPEKIAKNFAFVKDLQNLAAASQLDYEQLNRLRELFPHVPIMALSATCPPKVLEHICKTLRLKDVVDGNERTVLFTAPLYRKNLHYKIVQKPDTRDEVIKTMANYITTHHPDDCGIVYCRTQKDTETVAKGLEEYSKNKIKAGIYHADRSESQKEEVHNAWRDGEMKVVCATVGK
;
A
#
# COMPACT_ATOMS: atom_id res chain seq x y z
N MET A 1 32.29 4.13 -12.24
CA MET A 1 32.64 5.19 -11.26
C MET A 1 31.57 6.25 -11.37
N ALA A 2 30.58 6.21 -10.47
CA ALA A 2 29.56 7.25 -10.35
C ALA A 2 30.12 8.39 -9.48
N PRO A 3 29.86 9.67 -9.80
CA PRO A 3 30.24 10.76 -8.92
C PRO A 3 29.34 10.78 -7.68
N SER A 4 29.93 11.18 -6.56
CA SER A 4 29.33 11.34 -5.24
C SER A 4 28.16 12.32 -5.27
N ASN A 5 27.06 11.93 -4.62
CA ASN A 5 25.90 12.77 -4.42
C ASN A 5 26.10 13.49 -3.07
N ASP A 6 26.86 14.58 -3.08
CA ASP A 6 27.01 15.42 -1.89
C ASP A 6 25.67 16.12 -1.63
N ARG A 7 25.12 15.87 -0.44
CA ARG A 7 24.00 16.63 0.10
C ARG A 7 24.54 18.01 0.44
N ILE A 8 24.01 19.03 -0.24
CA ILE A 8 24.20 20.43 0.11
C ILE A 8 23.54 20.63 1.49
N ASP A 9 24.35 20.82 2.53
CA ASP A 9 23.86 21.09 3.89
C ASP A 9 23.32 22.54 3.98
N SER A 10 22.60 22.90 5.04
CA SER A 10 22.03 24.25 5.18
C SER A 10 23.09 25.35 5.14
N ASP A 11 24.31 25.04 5.58
CA ASP A 11 25.43 25.98 5.60
C ASP A 11 26.02 26.19 4.19
N ASP A 12 25.92 25.19 3.30
CA ASP A 12 26.34 25.31 1.89
C ASP A 12 25.39 26.21 1.09
N LEU A 13 24.10 26.24 1.45
CA LEU A 13 23.11 27.13 0.83
C LEU A 13 23.36 28.60 1.19
N ASP A 14 23.75 28.87 2.44
CA ASP A 14 24.08 30.23 2.88
C ASP A 14 25.40 30.73 2.26
N GLU A 15 26.39 29.83 2.03
CA GLU A 15 27.61 30.15 1.28
C GLU A 15 27.33 30.41 -0.21
N ILE A 16 26.41 29.66 -0.82
CA ILE A 16 25.97 29.90 -2.20
C ILE A 16 25.24 31.24 -2.30
N ILE A 17 24.33 31.57 -1.38
CA ILE A 17 23.61 32.85 -1.38
C ILE A 17 24.56 34.03 -1.18
N ALA A 18 25.55 33.90 -0.28
CA ALA A 18 26.58 34.93 -0.09
C ALA A 18 27.48 35.10 -1.33
N GLY A 19 27.82 33.99 -2.01
CA GLY A 19 28.54 33.99 -3.28
C GLY A 19 27.78 34.75 -4.37
N TRP A 20 26.47 34.55 -4.48
CA TRP A 20 25.62 35.25 -5.45
C TRP A 20 25.48 36.75 -5.17
N SER A 21 25.35 37.16 -3.90
CA SER A 21 25.35 38.58 -3.54
C SER A 21 26.69 39.27 -3.81
N SER A 22 27.81 38.55 -3.66
CA SER A 22 29.13 39.07 -4.04
C SER A 22 29.32 39.18 -5.56
N TYR A 23 28.72 38.26 -6.32
CA TYR A 23 28.79 38.25 -7.79
C TYR A 23 28.00 39.40 -8.41
N GLN A 24 26.79 39.69 -7.89
CA GLN A 24 26.00 40.86 -8.27
C GLN A 24 26.72 42.17 -7.96
N ALA A 25 27.38 42.27 -6.80
CA ALA A 25 28.16 43.46 -6.44
C ALA A 25 29.39 43.67 -7.36
N THR A 26 29.98 42.60 -7.89
CA THR A 26 31.10 42.70 -8.85
C THR A 26 30.66 43.03 -10.28
N GLU A 27 29.49 42.57 -10.72
CA GLU A 27 28.92 42.95 -12.03
C GLU A 27 28.53 44.43 -12.06
N ASP A 28 27.95 44.96 -10.99
CA ASP A 28 27.59 46.39 -10.89
C ASP A 28 28.82 47.32 -10.97
N THR A 29 29.99 46.86 -10.50
CA THR A 29 31.25 47.63 -10.63
C THR A 29 31.91 47.52 -12.01
N ASN A 30 31.71 46.44 -12.75
CA ASN A 30 32.37 46.23 -14.06
C ASN A 30 31.60 46.81 -15.26
N ILE A 31 30.40 47.37 -15.06
CA ILE A 31 29.64 48.03 -16.13
C ILE A 31 30.09 49.48 -16.37
N THR A 32 30.98 50.06 -15.55
CA THR A 32 31.39 51.47 -15.69
C THR A 32 32.62 51.76 -16.55
N SER A 33 33.25 50.78 -17.20
CA SER A 33 34.33 51.11 -18.14
C SER A 33 34.53 50.09 -19.26
N GLY A 34 33.94 50.37 -20.41
CA GLY A 34 34.40 49.88 -21.71
C GLY A 34 33.47 48.88 -22.38
N GLY A 35 32.64 49.38 -23.31
CA GLY A 35 32.10 48.56 -24.39
C GLY A 35 30.61 48.25 -24.34
N ILE A 36 29.74 49.25 -24.16
CA ILE A 36 28.36 49.19 -24.66
C ILE A 36 28.16 50.37 -25.61
N SER A 37 28.62 50.20 -26.85
CA SER A 37 28.49 51.18 -27.93
C SER A 37 27.89 50.53 -29.18
N GLU A 38 26.94 49.60 -29.03
CA GLU A 38 26.25 49.02 -30.20
C GLU A 38 24.78 48.59 -29.99
N TYR A 39 24.13 48.95 -28.87
CA TYR A 39 22.68 48.69 -28.67
C TYR A 39 21.92 49.91 -28.09
N ALA A 40 22.28 51.12 -28.51
CA ALA A 40 21.68 52.37 -28.02
C ALA A 40 20.65 53.00 -28.99
N ASP A 41 19.85 52.18 -29.69
CA ASP A 41 18.70 52.66 -30.47
C ASP A 41 17.57 51.61 -30.46
N ALA A 42 17.15 51.20 -29.26
CA ALA A 42 15.85 50.55 -29.10
C ALA A 42 14.75 51.61 -29.29
N SER A 43 13.86 51.40 -30.26
CA SER A 43 12.64 52.20 -30.43
C SER A 43 11.94 52.35 -29.07
N PRO A 44 11.35 53.51 -28.73
CA PRO A 44 10.59 53.71 -27.49
C PRO A 44 9.57 52.59 -27.23
N ALA A 45 9.01 52.00 -28.29
CA ALA A 45 8.09 50.87 -28.21
C ALA A 45 8.74 49.56 -27.69
N TYR A 46 10.02 49.30 -28.00
CA TYR A 46 10.73 48.12 -27.53
C TYR A 46 11.17 48.25 -26.06
N GLN A 47 11.49 49.48 -25.63
CA GLN A 47 11.75 49.76 -24.21
C GLN A 47 10.48 49.61 -23.38
N GLU A 48 9.33 50.09 -23.87
CA GLU A 48 8.03 49.93 -23.21
C GLU A 48 7.60 48.45 -23.12
N GLU A 49 7.91 47.64 -24.14
CA GLU A 49 7.63 46.19 -24.15
C GLU A 49 8.49 45.45 -23.12
N LEU A 50 9.79 45.76 -23.01
CA LEU A 50 10.69 45.20 -21.99
C LEU A 50 10.31 45.63 -20.57
N GLU A 51 9.93 46.90 -20.37
CA GLU A 51 9.45 47.39 -19.06
C GLU A 51 8.17 46.68 -18.63
N THR A 52 7.27 46.39 -19.58
CA THR A 52 6.05 45.61 -19.33
C THR A 52 6.37 44.17 -18.95
N GLU A 53 7.33 43.54 -19.62
CA GLU A 53 7.74 42.15 -19.34
C GLU A 53 8.46 42.03 -17.98
N LEU A 54 9.30 43.01 -17.62
CA LEU A 54 9.92 43.09 -16.30
C LEU A 54 8.88 43.27 -15.18
N ALA A 55 7.92 44.18 -15.36
CA ALA A 55 6.84 44.37 -14.40
C ALA A 55 5.98 43.11 -14.21
N TYR A 56 5.80 42.32 -15.27
CA TYR A 56 5.12 41.03 -15.20
C TYR A 56 5.94 39.98 -14.42
N MET A 57 7.25 39.90 -14.66
CA MET A 57 8.13 38.98 -13.94
C MET A 57 8.19 39.32 -12.44
N ASP A 58 8.28 40.60 -12.07
CA ASP A 58 8.29 41.04 -10.68
C ASP A 58 6.98 40.69 -9.96
N ALA A 59 5.84 40.83 -10.64
CA ALA A 59 4.55 40.43 -10.10
C ALA A 59 4.47 38.91 -9.84
N GLU A 60 5.03 38.09 -10.73
CA GLU A 60 5.03 36.62 -10.57
C GLU A 60 6.03 36.17 -9.48
N ILE A 61 7.16 36.85 -9.32
CA ILE A 61 8.09 36.63 -8.19
C ILE A 61 7.38 36.91 -6.86
N ALA A 62 6.74 38.06 -6.71
CA ALA A 62 6.01 38.42 -5.49
C ALA A 62 4.91 37.40 -5.13
N LYS A 63 4.22 36.88 -6.14
CA LYS A 63 3.19 35.83 -5.98
C LYS A 63 3.80 34.49 -5.54
N ASN A 64 4.95 34.10 -6.10
CA ASN A 64 5.65 32.87 -5.71
C ASN A 64 6.19 32.96 -4.28
N GLU A 65 6.73 34.11 -3.88
CA GLU A 65 7.18 34.35 -2.50
C GLU A 65 6.04 34.24 -1.49
N ALA A 66 4.86 34.80 -1.82
CA ALA A 66 3.66 34.66 -1.00
C ALA A 66 3.20 33.19 -0.89
N LEU A 67 3.31 32.41 -1.97
CA LEU A 67 2.99 30.98 -1.97
C LEU A 67 3.94 30.18 -1.06
N VAL A 68 5.24 30.46 -1.14
CA VAL A 68 6.27 29.83 -0.29
C VAL A 68 6.07 30.17 1.18
N ALA A 69 5.76 31.43 1.49
CA ALA A 69 5.45 31.87 2.86
C ALA A 69 4.23 31.13 3.43
N ARG A 70 3.17 30.97 2.62
CA ARG A 70 1.97 30.21 2.99
C ARG A 70 2.27 28.74 3.25
N GLN A 71 3.07 28.10 2.39
CA GLN A 71 3.48 26.70 2.58
C GLN A 71 4.37 26.51 3.82
N LYS A 72 5.26 27.46 4.13
CA LYS A 72 6.06 27.45 5.36
C LYS A 72 5.16 27.58 6.60
N ALA A 73 4.20 28.49 6.59
CA ALA A 73 3.25 28.67 7.69
C ALA A 73 2.38 27.42 7.90
N GLU A 74 1.91 26.79 6.82
CA GLU A 74 1.13 25.56 6.87
C GLU A 74 1.96 24.37 7.39
N ARG A 75 3.22 24.23 6.97
CA ARG A 75 4.16 23.26 7.54
C ARG A 75 4.41 23.48 9.03
N GLN A 76 4.58 24.73 9.45
CA GLN A 76 4.78 25.09 10.86
C GLN A 76 3.56 24.71 11.69
N LYS A 77 2.36 25.02 11.17
CA LYS A 77 1.08 24.65 11.81
C LYS A 77 0.94 23.14 11.92
N ILE A 78 1.17 22.39 10.84
CA ILE A 78 1.15 20.92 10.85
C ILE A 78 2.18 20.35 11.84
N SER A 79 3.39 20.94 11.91
CA SER A 79 4.42 20.51 12.86
C SER A 79 4.03 20.78 14.32
N ASN A 80 3.35 21.89 14.58
CA ASN A 80 2.88 22.24 15.92
C ASN A 80 1.67 21.38 16.31
N ASP A 81 0.73 21.16 15.40
CA ASP A 81 -0.38 20.22 15.58
C ASP A 81 0.16 18.80 15.82
N LEU A 82 1.25 18.39 15.15
CA LEU A 82 1.94 17.11 15.41
C LEU A 82 2.55 17.04 16.82
N LYS A 83 3.16 18.13 17.28
CA LYS A 83 3.78 18.21 18.61
C LYS A 83 2.74 18.29 19.73
N GLU A 84 1.68 19.08 19.56
CA GLU A 84 0.55 19.14 20.50
C GLU A 84 -0.19 17.80 20.55
N SER A 85 -0.39 17.16 19.40
CA SER A 85 -0.90 15.78 19.31
C SER A 85 0.02 14.75 19.98
N GLN A 86 1.30 15.06 20.22
CA GLN A 86 2.23 14.18 20.96
C GLN A 86 2.24 14.45 22.47
N ILE A 87 1.94 15.68 22.92
CA ILE A 87 2.05 16.12 24.32
C ILE A 87 0.79 15.80 25.14
N VAL A 88 -0.39 15.72 24.52
CA VAL A 88 -1.65 15.32 25.20
C VAL A 88 -1.72 13.81 25.49
N LEU A 89 -0.77 13.03 24.98
CA LEU A 89 -0.77 11.58 25.03
C LEU A 89 -0.08 11.02 26.30
N ARG A 90 -0.87 10.60 27.29
CA ARG A 90 -0.49 9.41 28.08
C ARG A 90 -0.72 8.13 27.24
N ASN A 91 -0.22 8.09 26.01
CA ASN A 91 -0.40 6.95 25.10
C ASN A 91 0.79 5.99 25.18
N ILE A 92 0.48 4.71 25.28
CA ILE A 92 1.43 3.61 25.05
C ILE A 92 2.06 3.83 23.67
N ASN A 93 3.37 4.05 23.64
CA ASN A 93 4.12 4.12 22.39
C ASN A 93 4.45 2.70 21.94
N TYR A 94 3.58 2.10 21.14
CA TYR A 94 3.77 0.74 20.62
C TYR A 94 5.02 0.57 19.77
N SER A 95 5.66 1.66 19.34
CA SER A 95 6.88 1.64 18.54
C SER A 95 8.16 1.65 19.38
N SER A 96 8.13 2.13 20.62
CA SER A 96 9.35 2.36 21.43
C SER A 96 9.32 1.75 22.83
N GLN A 97 8.15 1.34 23.32
CA GLN A 97 8.02 0.74 24.64
C GLN A 97 8.49 -0.73 24.63
N GLU A 98 9.04 -1.19 25.76
CA GLU A 98 9.37 -2.60 25.95
C GLU A 98 8.12 -3.39 26.35
N PHE A 99 7.84 -4.45 25.60
CA PHE A 99 6.74 -5.37 25.84
C PHE A 99 7.31 -6.76 26.10
N ASN A 100 6.73 -7.49 27.06
CA ASN A 100 7.20 -8.83 27.45
C ASN A 100 7.07 -9.90 26.32
N TRP A 101 6.36 -9.61 25.24
CA TRP A 101 6.20 -10.47 24.06
C TRP A 101 7.09 -10.09 22.87
N LYS A 102 7.87 -9.00 22.96
CA LYS A 102 8.65 -8.45 21.84
C LYS A 102 9.66 -9.47 21.27
N ASP A 103 10.39 -10.16 22.13
CA ASP A 103 11.36 -11.18 21.71
C ASP A 103 10.68 -12.39 21.06
N LYS A 104 9.50 -12.78 21.56
CA LYS A 104 8.69 -13.85 20.97
C LYS A 104 8.20 -13.45 19.58
N LEU A 105 7.72 -12.22 19.39
CA LEU A 105 7.34 -11.70 18.06
C LEU A 105 8.50 -11.81 17.08
N LYS A 106 9.69 -11.33 17.45
CA LYS A 106 10.87 -11.36 16.56
C LYS A 106 11.32 -12.79 16.26
N THR A 107 11.37 -13.65 17.27
CA THR A 107 11.80 -15.05 17.13
C THR A 107 10.83 -15.82 16.24
N THR A 108 9.51 -15.72 16.48
CA THR A 108 8.49 -16.38 15.66
C THR A 108 8.44 -15.81 14.24
N MET A 109 8.59 -14.49 14.07
CA MET A 109 8.65 -13.84 12.76
C MET A 109 9.78 -14.42 11.90
N LYS A 110 10.97 -14.55 12.47
CA LYS A 110 12.13 -15.12 11.78
C LYS A 110 11.95 -16.62 11.53
N ALA A 111 11.52 -17.37 12.53
CA ALA A 111 11.44 -18.84 12.45
C ALA A 111 10.34 -19.32 11.49
N VAL A 112 9.19 -18.65 11.46
CA VAL A 112 8.01 -19.08 10.67
C VAL A 112 7.96 -18.40 9.31
N PHE A 113 8.23 -17.09 9.25
CA PHE A 113 8.06 -16.31 8.02
C PHE A 113 9.39 -15.96 7.34
N GLY A 114 10.54 -16.27 7.94
CA GLY A 114 11.86 -15.94 7.38
C GLY A 114 12.15 -14.43 7.29
N ILE A 115 11.41 -13.60 8.05
CA ILE A 115 11.54 -12.14 8.01
C ILE A 115 12.51 -11.70 9.12
N GLU A 116 13.57 -10.98 8.74
CA GLU A 116 14.63 -10.52 9.65
C GLU A 116 14.27 -9.25 10.42
N SER A 117 13.46 -8.37 9.82
CA SER A 117 13.12 -7.08 10.40
C SER A 117 11.73 -6.61 10.00
N PHE A 118 11.05 -5.92 10.92
CA PHE A 118 9.78 -5.26 10.64
C PHE A 118 9.96 -4.09 9.65
N HIS A 119 9.02 -3.96 8.72
CA HIS A 119 8.79 -2.71 8.02
C HIS A 119 8.19 -1.65 8.96
N LEU A 120 8.19 -0.40 8.49
CA LEU A 120 7.61 0.72 9.22
C LEU A 120 6.20 0.40 9.73
N CYS A 121 5.94 0.76 10.99
CA CYS A 121 4.70 0.53 11.74
C CYS A 121 4.34 -0.93 12.04
N GLN A 122 4.88 -1.95 11.37
CA GLN A 122 4.47 -3.34 11.59
C GLN A 122 4.66 -3.79 13.04
N GLU A 123 5.81 -3.49 13.65
CA GLU A 123 6.10 -3.83 15.05
C GLU A 123 5.07 -3.19 15.99
N GLY A 124 4.77 -1.90 15.78
CA GLY A 124 3.79 -1.17 16.57
C GLY A 124 2.38 -1.76 16.44
N VAL A 125 1.97 -2.14 15.22
CA VAL A 125 0.68 -2.79 14.99
C VAL A 125 0.61 -4.15 15.67
N CYS A 126 1.67 -4.96 15.57
CA CYS A 126 1.76 -6.25 16.27
C CYS A 126 1.68 -6.06 17.80
N ASN A 127 2.39 -5.07 18.36
CA ASN A 127 2.34 -4.79 19.79
C ASN A 127 0.95 -4.35 20.25
N ALA A 128 0.27 -3.48 19.48
CA ALA A 128 -1.11 -3.09 19.78
C ALA A 128 -2.09 -4.28 19.68
N ASN A 129 -1.86 -5.20 18.74
CA ASN A 129 -2.67 -6.41 18.57
C ASN A 129 -2.48 -7.36 19.77
N MET A 130 -1.22 -7.57 20.18
CA MET A 130 -0.87 -8.33 21.37
C MET A 130 -1.45 -7.70 22.66
N ASP A 131 -1.54 -6.38 22.72
CA ASP A 131 -2.21 -5.61 23.80
C ASP A 131 -3.75 -5.57 23.66
N ARG A 132 -4.32 -6.37 22.76
CA ARG A 132 -5.78 -6.54 22.56
C ARG A 132 -6.52 -5.23 22.26
N ARG A 133 -5.92 -4.38 21.43
CA ARG A 133 -6.53 -3.12 20.99
C ARG A 133 -7.32 -3.30 19.70
N ASP A 134 -8.39 -2.53 19.57
CA ASP A 134 -8.96 -2.24 18.26
C ASP A 134 -7.95 -1.42 17.44
N ILE A 135 -7.78 -1.73 16.16
CA ILE A 135 -6.75 -1.13 15.31
C ILE A 135 -7.33 -0.76 13.96
N VAL A 136 -6.97 0.42 13.45
CA VAL A 136 -7.04 0.72 12.02
C VAL A 136 -5.62 0.90 11.51
N CYS A 137 -5.24 0.15 10.48
CA CYS A 137 -3.90 0.20 9.89
C CYS A 137 -3.99 0.49 8.39
N ILE A 138 -3.41 1.61 8.00
CA ILE A 138 -3.36 2.09 6.62
C ILE A 138 -1.91 1.98 6.15
N MET A 139 -1.62 0.96 5.33
CA MET A 139 -0.29 0.72 4.77
C MET A 139 -0.39 0.41 3.29
N PRO A 140 0.53 0.89 2.44
CA PRO A 140 0.48 0.63 0.99
C PRO A 140 0.40 -0.87 0.66
N THR A 141 -0.08 -1.19 -0.54
CA THR A 141 0.01 -2.56 -1.07
C THR A 141 1.46 -3.03 -1.05
N GLY A 142 1.70 -4.25 -0.57
CA GLY A 142 3.06 -4.77 -0.35
C GLY A 142 3.79 -4.18 0.87
N GLY A 143 3.15 -3.34 1.70
CA GLY A 143 3.69 -2.88 2.97
C GLY A 143 3.79 -3.97 4.05
N GLY A 144 3.24 -5.16 3.79
CA GLY A 144 3.27 -6.29 4.72
C GLY A 144 2.15 -6.29 5.75
N LYS A 145 0.93 -5.85 5.37
CA LYS A 145 -0.26 -5.84 6.25
C LYS A 145 -0.63 -7.23 6.78
N SER A 146 -0.36 -8.29 6.03
CA SER A 146 -0.73 -9.65 6.45
C SER A 146 -0.01 -10.08 7.73
N LEU A 147 1.28 -9.75 7.83
CA LEU A 147 2.10 -10.08 8.99
C LEU A 147 1.53 -9.51 10.30
N THR A 148 0.86 -8.36 10.25
CA THR A 148 0.39 -7.65 11.46
C THR A 148 -0.76 -8.34 12.19
N TYR A 149 -1.45 -9.27 11.53
CA TYR A 149 -2.43 -10.14 12.17
C TYR A 149 -1.99 -11.62 12.19
N GLN A 150 -1.23 -12.08 11.19
CA GLN A 150 -0.74 -13.46 11.14
C GLN A 150 0.24 -13.74 12.27
N LEU A 151 1.20 -12.86 12.52
CA LEU A 151 2.20 -13.08 13.56
C LEU A 151 1.59 -13.10 14.98
N PRO A 152 0.74 -12.12 15.38
CA PRO A 152 0.04 -12.20 16.66
C PRO A 152 -0.88 -13.42 16.81
N ALA A 153 -1.55 -13.87 15.74
CA ALA A 153 -2.41 -15.06 15.77
C ALA A 153 -1.67 -16.33 16.21
N LEU A 154 -0.39 -16.46 15.86
CA LEU A 154 0.43 -17.61 16.27
C LEU A 154 0.73 -17.60 17.77
N LEU A 155 0.86 -16.41 18.37
CA LEU A 155 1.28 -16.22 19.76
C LEU A 155 0.10 -16.14 20.74
N GLN A 156 -1.11 -15.89 20.24
CA GLN A 156 -2.32 -15.82 21.05
C GLN A 156 -3.07 -17.16 21.05
N PRO A 157 -3.78 -17.51 22.14
CA PRO A 157 -4.65 -18.67 22.16
C PRO A 157 -5.87 -18.44 21.27
N GLY A 158 -6.40 -19.53 20.71
CA GLY A 158 -7.58 -19.51 19.85
C GLY A 158 -7.25 -19.26 18.37
N CYS A 159 -8.25 -18.76 17.64
CA CYS A 159 -8.23 -18.56 16.20
C CYS A 159 -8.53 -17.10 15.85
N THR A 160 -7.75 -16.52 14.95
CA THR A 160 -8.05 -15.22 14.33
C THR A 160 -8.99 -15.41 13.14
N LEU A 161 -10.15 -14.76 13.18
CA LEU A 161 -11.07 -14.71 12.04
C LEU A 161 -10.67 -13.58 11.09
N VAL A 162 -10.43 -13.89 9.82
CA VAL A 162 -10.02 -12.93 8.79
C VAL A 162 -11.10 -12.81 7.73
N ILE A 163 -11.64 -11.60 7.56
CA ILE A 163 -12.71 -11.33 6.61
C ILE A 163 -12.09 -10.68 5.37
N SER A 164 -12.22 -11.33 4.21
CA SER A 164 -11.68 -10.84 2.94
C SER A 164 -12.69 -11.01 1.82
N PRO A 165 -12.90 -9.99 0.96
CA PRO A 165 -13.88 -10.06 -0.12
C PRO A 165 -13.39 -10.88 -1.32
N LEU A 166 -12.07 -11.01 -1.48
CA LEU A 166 -11.48 -11.65 -2.66
C LEU A 166 -11.01 -13.06 -2.32
N ILE A 167 -11.62 -14.06 -2.97
CA ILE A 167 -11.25 -15.48 -2.82
C ILE A 167 -9.81 -15.73 -3.28
N SER A 168 -9.36 -15.09 -4.36
CA SER A 168 -7.97 -15.16 -4.83
C SER A 168 -6.99 -14.72 -3.75
N LEU A 169 -7.27 -13.59 -3.08
CA LEU A 169 -6.45 -13.10 -1.98
C LEU A 169 -6.44 -14.07 -0.79
N ILE A 170 -7.59 -14.70 -0.48
CA ILE A 170 -7.67 -15.73 0.56
C ILE A 170 -6.77 -16.92 0.22
N ASN A 171 -6.87 -17.44 -1.02
CA ASN A 171 -6.07 -18.57 -1.47
C ASN A 171 -4.58 -18.24 -1.42
N ASP A 172 -4.16 -17.04 -1.84
CA ASP A 172 -2.76 -16.60 -1.76
C ASP A 172 -2.26 -16.58 -0.31
N GLN A 173 -3.07 -16.10 0.64
CA GLN A 173 -2.70 -16.12 2.05
C GLN A 173 -2.57 -17.56 2.57
N LEU A 174 -3.51 -18.45 2.22
CA LEU A 174 -3.48 -19.84 2.66
C LEU A 174 -2.28 -20.60 2.10
N LEU A 175 -1.92 -20.37 0.84
CA LEU A 175 -0.72 -20.96 0.24
C LEU A 175 0.54 -20.54 1.02
N ASN A 176 0.69 -19.24 1.29
CA ASN A 176 1.85 -18.74 2.03
C ASN A 176 1.89 -19.26 3.48
N LEU A 177 0.74 -19.39 4.13
CA LEU A 177 0.64 -19.96 5.48
C LEU A 177 0.97 -21.46 5.48
N LYS A 178 0.52 -22.21 4.46
CA LYS A 178 0.84 -23.62 4.28
C LYS A 178 2.34 -23.84 4.06
N ASP A 179 2.98 -23.01 3.23
CA ASP A 179 4.44 -23.04 3.01
C ASP A 179 5.20 -22.75 4.32
N ALA A 180 4.66 -21.85 5.15
CA ALA A 180 5.16 -21.54 6.49
C ALA A 180 4.77 -22.58 7.56
N LYS A 181 4.10 -23.69 7.19
CA LYS A 181 3.59 -24.74 8.09
C LYS A 181 2.65 -24.22 9.19
N VAL A 182 1.86 -23.20 8.86
CA VAL A 182 0.81 -22.65 9.73
C VAL A 182 -0.53 -23.23 9.32
N GLU A 183 -1.21 -23.89 10.27
CA GLU A 183 -2.56 -24.39 10.09
C GLU A 183 -3.56 -23.22 9.98
N ALA A 184 -4.14 -23.08 8.80
CA ALA A 184 -5.14 -22.09 8.47
C ALA A 184 -6.23 -22.70 7.57
N ALA A 185 -7.44 -22.19 7.69
CA ALA A 185 -8.60 -22.69 6.94
C ALA A 185 -9.34 -21.55 6.23
N LYS A 186 -10.18 -21.91 5.26
CA LYS A 186 -11.18 -21.01 4.69
C LYS A 186 -12.60 -21.56 4.85
N LEU A 187 -13.57 -20.66 5.00
CA LEU A 187 -15.00 -20.94 4.87
C LEU A 187 -15.60 -19.90 3.93
N THR A 188 -15.71 -20.29 2.66
CA THR A 188 -16.16 -19.43 1.57
C THR A 188 -17.31 -20.11 0.80
N GLY A 189 -17.76 -19.52 -0.30
CA GLY A 189 -18.78 -20.14 -1.18
C GLY A 189 -18.24 -21.33 -1.98
N ASP A 190 -16.94 -21.35 -2.27
CA ASP A 190 -16.21 -22.38 -3.01
C ASP A 190 -15.66 -23.51 -2.10
N THR A 191 -15.82 -23.42 -0.79
CA THR A 191 -15.37 -24.49 0.12
C THR A 191 -16.34 -25.68 0.03
N PRO A 192 -15.85 -26.91 -0.26
CA PRO A 192 -16.69 -28.12 -0.23
C PRO A 192 -17.42 -28.28 1.11
N GLU A 193 -18.63 -28.86 1.09
CA GLU A 193 -19.45 -29.00 2.30
C GLU A 193 -18.78 -29.87 3.36
N GLU A 194 -18.18 -30.99 2.96
CA GLU A 194 -17.42 -31.88 3.86
C GLU A 194 -16.27 -31.14 4.55
N GLU A 195 -15.50 -30.36 3.80
CA GLU A 195 -14.41 -29.57 4.34
C GLU A 195 -14.93 -28.47 5.28
N SER A 196 -16.03 -27.81 4.92
CA SER A 196 -16.68 -26.80 5.76
C SER A 196 -17.11 -27.39 7.11
N LEU A 197 -17.75 -28.56 7.10
CA LEU A 197 -18.18 -29.27 8.31
C LEU A 197 -16.98 -29.67 9.18
N ARG A 198 -15.90 -30.17 8.56
CA ARG A 198 -14.65 -30.50 9.25
C ARG A 198 -14.06 -29.28 9.95
N VAL A 199 -13.91 -28.15 9.25
CA VAL A 199 -13.37 -26.90 9.80
C VAL A 199 -14.23 -26.39 10.96
N ILE A 200 -15.55 -26.38 10.81
CA ILE A 200 -16.48 -25.95 11.86
C ILE A 200 -16.37 -26.85 13.09
N GLN A 201 -16.24 -28.17 12.90
CA GLN A 201 -16.09 -29.11 13.99
C GLN A 201 -14.78 -28.86 14.77
N VAL A 202 -13.65 -28.67 14.06
CA VAL A 202 -12.37 -28.33 14.69
C VAL A 202 -12.46 -27.03 15.49
N LEU A 203 -13.07 -25.97 14.94
CA LEU A 203 -13.25 -24.69 15.64
C LEU A 203 -14.12 -24.86 16.90
N ARG A 204 -15.17 -25.70 16.84
CA ARG A 204 -16.05 -25.97 17.99
C ARG A 204 -15.32 -26.78 19.07
N ASP A 205 -14.50 -27.75 18.68
CA ASP A 205 -13.66 -28.52 19.60
C ASP A 205 -12.62 -27.61 20.28
N MET A 206 -11.96 -26.73 19.53
CA MET A 206 -11.03 -25.72 20.08
C MET A 206 -11.71 -24.83 21.12
N ALA A 207 -12.95 -24.38 20.85
CA ALA A 207 -13.70 -23.51 21.76
C ALA A 207 -14.18 -24.20 23.05
N THR A 208 -14.42 -25.51 23.01
CA THR A 208 -15.04 -26.24 24.13
C THR A 208 -14.04 -27.02 24.99
N LYS A 209 -12.95 -27.50 24.39
CA LYS A 209 -12.02 -28.43 25.06
C LYS A 209 -10.72 -27.78 25.53
N ASN A 210 -10.51 -26.47 25.31
CA ASN A 210 -9.26 -25.76 25.62
C ASN A 210 -8.01 -26.55 25.18
N VAL A 211 -8.07 -27.19 24.00
CA VAL A 211 -6.99 -28.05 23.51
C VAL A 211 -5.90 -27.15 22.98
N ASP A 212 -4.86 -26.89 23.76
CA ASP A 212 -3.60 -26.30 23.29
C ASP A 212 -2.70 -27.41 22.73
N GLY A 213 -2.53 -27.48 21.41
CA GLY A 213 -1.73 -28.52 20.75
C GLY A 213 -1.70 -28.45 19.22
N ASP A 214 -1.02 -29.44 18.61
CA ASP A 214 -0.92 -29.62 17.14
C ASP A 214 -2.31 -29.76 16.50
N GLY A 215 -2.48 -29.12 15.32
CA GLY A 215 -3.74 -29.16 14.56
C GLY A 215 -4.74 -28.04 14.89
N GLN A 216 -4.39 -27.08 15.74
CA GLN A 216 -5.18 -25.85 15.94
C GLN A 216 -5.18 -24.99 14.67
N ILE A 217 -6.37 -24.58 14.23
CA ILE A 217 -6.51 -23.57 13.18
C ILE A 217 -6.21 -22.20 13.78
N LYS A 218 -5.07 -21.60 13.43
CA LYS A 218 -4.67 -20.27 13.92
C LYS A 218 -5.36 -19.14 13.18
N LEU A 219 -5.66 -19.34 11.90
CA LEU A 219 -6.36 -18.37 11.06
C LEU A 219 -7.51 -19.02 10.30
N CYS A 220 -8.69 -18.41 10.34
CA CYS A 220 -9.84 -18.82 9.54
C CYS A 220 -10.27 -17.66 8.64
N TYR A 221 -10.14 -17.84 7.32
CA TYR A 221 -10.51 -16.86 6.31
C TYR A 221 -11.95 -17.06 5.85
N VAL A 222 -12.72 -15.99 5.77
CA VAL A 222 -14.13 -16.04 5.36
C VAL A 222 -14.48 -14.88 4.44
N THR A 223 -15.45 -15.08 3.55
CA THR A 223 -16.02 -13.98 2.79
C THR A 223 -17.12 -13.26 3.58
N PRO A 224 -17.38 -11.97 3.34
CA PRO A 224 -18.45 -11.24 4.02
C PRO A 224 -19.82 -11.89 3.85
N GLU A 225 -20.12 -12.46 2.68
CA GLU A 225 -21.40 -13.11 2.40
C GLU A 225 -21.59 -14.38 3.20
N LYS A 226 -20.51 -15.12 3.51
CA LYS A 226 -20.58 -16.33 4.36
C LYS A 226 -20.95 -15.94 5.80
N ILE A 227 -20.35 -14.87 6.31
CA ILE A 227 -20.70 -14.28 7.61
C ILE A 227 -22.15 -13.79 7.60
N ALA A 228 -22.52 -13.00 6.60
CA ALA A 228 -23.84 -12.43 6.44
C ALA A 228 -24.92 -13.51 6.35
N LYS A 229 -24.71 -14.59 5.58
CA LYS A 229 -25.64 -15.73 5.48
C LYS A 229 -25.80 -16.47 6.80
N ASN A 230 -24.75 -16.67 7.59
CA ASN A 230 -24.88 -17.28 8.91
C ASN A 230 -25.59 -16.36 9.92
N PHE A 231 -25.41 -15.04 9.80
CA PHE A 231 -26.20 -14.06 10.58
C PHE A 231 -27.64 -13.88 10.07
N ALA A 232 -27.86 -14.09 8.77
CA ALA A 232 -29.16 -14.06 8.13
C ALA A 232 -29.91 -15.37 8.37
N PHE A 233 -29.25 -16.51 8.57
CA PHE A 233 -29.90 -17.77 8.98
C PHE A 233 -30.64 -17.62 10.33
N VAL A 234 -30.15 -16.75 11.21
CA VAL A 234 -30.85 -16.34 12.45
C VAL A 234 -32.02 -15.36 12.17
N LYS A 235 -32.00 -14.65 11.04
CA LYS A 235 -33.00 -13.65 10.60
C LYS A 235 -33.99 -14.17 9.55
N ASP A 236 -33.72 -15.28 8.86
CA ASP A 236 -34.61 -15.90 7.87
C ASP A 236 -35.82 -16.58 8.54
N LEU A 237 -35.84 -16.64 9.88
CA LEU A 237 -37.04 -16.81 10.70
C LEU A 237 -37.92 -15.55 10.80
N GLN A 238 -37.48 -14.40 10.28
CA GLN A 238 -38.17 -13.10 10.34
C GLN A 238 -37.89 -12.19 9.13
N ASN A 239 -38.16 -12.67 7.92
CA ASN A 239 -38.47 -11.89 6.70
C ASN A 239 -37.47 -12.04 5.54
N LEU A 240 -37.91 -12.82 4.56
CA LEU A 240 -37.57 -12.74 3.14
C LEU A 240 -37.91 -11.34 2.59
N ALA A 241 -36.90 -10.51 2.34
CA ALA A 241 -36.92 -9.46 1.31
C ALA A 241 -35.54 -8.78 1.16
N ALA A 242 -35.16 -8.50 -0.09
CA ALA A 242 -34.03 -7.68 -0.56
C ALA A 242 -32.64 -8.35 -0.63
N ALA A 243 -32.48 -9.17 -1.66
CA ALA A 243 -31.19 -9.61 -2.19
C ALA A 243 -30.63 -8.59 -3.18
N SER A 244 -29.81 -7.63 -2.71
CA SER A 244 -28.74 -6.95 -3.49
C SER A 244 -27.94 -6.04 -2.54
N GLN A 245 -26.60 -6.22 -2.45
CA GLN A 245 -25.63 -5.53 -1.56
C GLN A 245 -25.58 -5.99 -0.09
N LEU A 246 -25.09 -7.21 0.13
CA LEU A 246 -24.76 -7.78 1.45
C LEU A 246 -23.24 -7.74 1.69
N ASP A 247 -22.59 -6.57 1.73
CA ASP A 247 -21.11 -6.54 1.57
C ASP A 247 -20.29 -6.18 2.82
N TYR A 248 -20.55 -5.12 3.59
CA TYR A 248 -19.77 -4.82 4.82
C TYR A 248 -20.58 -4.22 5.97
N GLU A 249 -21.77 -3.69 5.67
CA GLU A 249 -22.61 -3.01 6.67
C GLU A 249 -23.08 -3.93 7.80
N GLN A 250 -23.19 -5.23 7.53
CA GLN A 250 -23.60 -6.24 8.51
C GLN A 250 -22.49 -6.64 9.48
N LEU A 251 -21.24 -6.21 9.25
CA LEU A 251 -20.13 -6.52 10.16
C LEU A 251 -20.24 -5.80 11.50
N ASN A 252 -21.09 -4.78 11.61
CA ASN A 252 -21.40 -4.12 12.89
C ASN A 252 -21.88 -5.10 13.98
N ARG A 253 -22.52 -6.21 13.57
CA ARG A 253 -23.00 -7.29 14.45
C ARG A 253 -21.87 -8.05 15.14
N LEU A 254 -20.66 -8.07 14.56
CA LEU A 254 -19.52 -8.73 15.20
C LEU A 254 -19.19 -8.09 16.54
N ARG A 255 -19.29 -6.77 16.65
CA ARG A 255 -19.10 -6.06 17.92
C ARG A 255 -20.21 -6.36 18.92
N GLU A 256 -21.44 -6.59 18.46
CA GLU A 256 -22.57 -6.97 19.34
C GLU A 256 -22.40 -8.39 19.91
N LEU A 257 -21.98 -9.34 19.08
CA LEU A 257 -21.81 -10.74 19.46
C LEU A 257 -20.51 -10.99 20.26
N PHE A 258 -19.45 -10.24 19.93
CA PHE A 258 -18.12 -10.40 20.49
C PHE A 258 -17.57 -9.06 21.02
N PRO A 259 -18.18 -8.47 22.07
CA PRO A 259 -17.85 -7.13 22.54
C PRO A 259 -16.39 -6.97 23.00
N HIS A 260 -15.78 -8.05 23.48
CA HIS A 260 -14.41 -8.06 24.01
C HIS A 260 -13.34 -8.56 23.03
N VAL A 261 -13.72 -8.99 21.83
CA VAL A 261 -12.74 -9.42 20.82
C VAL A 261 -12.21 -8.18 20.08
N PRO A 262 -10.88 -7.98 19.99
CA PRO A 262 -10.31 -6.83 19.29
C PRO A 262 -10.55 -6.94 17.78
N ILE A 263 -10.84 -5.81 17.13
CA ILE A 263 -11.04 -5.72 15.68
C ILE A 263 -9.90 -4.94 15.05
N MET A 264 -9.26 -5.53 14.05
CA MET A 264 -8.24 -4.87 13.22
C MET A 264 -8.79 -4.65 11.80
N ALA A 265 -8.87 -3.39 11.38
CA ALA A 265 -9.22 -3.00 10.01
C ALA A 265 -7.96 -2.62 9.23
N LEU A 266 -7.76 -3.23 8.06
CA LEU A 266 -6.56 -3.06 7.24
C LEU A 266 -6.94 -2.46 5.89
N SER A 267 -6.26 -1.38 5.48
CA SER A 267 -6.45 -0.80 4.15
C SER A 267 -5.15 -0.31 3.52
N ALA A 268 -5.09 -0.27 2.19
CA ALA A 268 -4.02 0.41 1.47
C ALA A 268 -4.28 1.90 1.26
N THR A 269 -5.55 2.26 1.10
CA THR A 269 -6.01 3.62 0.81
C THR A 269 -7.25 3.88 1.63
N CYS A 270 -7.19 4.88 2.50
CA CYS A 270 -8.32 5.21 3.38
C CYS A 270 -8.38 6.73 3.57
N PRO A 271 -9.08 7.46 2.68
CA PRO A 271 -9.35 8.87 2.87
C PRO A 271 -10.10 9.12 4.20
N PRO A 272 -10.02 10.32 4.80
CA PRO A 272 -10.63 10.60 6.11
C PRO A 272 -12.11 10.21 6.24
N LYS A 273 -12.93 10.52 5.22
CA LYS A 273 -14.35 10.13 5.20
C LYS A 273 -14.57 8.61 5.21
N VAL A 274 -13.67 7.86 4.57
CA VAL A 274 -13.71 6.38 4.56
C VAL A 274 -13.30 5.84 5.92
N LEU A 275 -12.31 6.45 6.57
CA LEU A 275 -11.89 6.08 7.93
C LEU A 275 -13.04 6.25 8.93
N GLU A 276 -13.71 7.40 8.91
CA GLU A 276 -14.89 7.68 9.73
C GLU A 276 -15.98 6.62 9.50
N HIS A 277 -16.23 6.27 8.23
CA HIS A 277 -17.19 5.26 7.86
C HIS A 277 -16.79 3.86 8.39
N ILE A 278 -15.53 3.45 8.26
CA ILE A 278 -15.03 2.15 8.78
C ILE A 278 -15.23 2.08 10.30
N CYS A 279 -14.83 3.12 11.04
CA CYS A 279 -14.97 3.16 12.49
C CYS A 279 -16.43 3.05 12.91
N LYS A 280 -17.32 3.78 12.25
CA LYS A 280 -18.77 3.75 12.53
C LYS A 280 -19.39 2.39 12.19
N THR A 281 -19.09 1.85 11.02
CA THR A 281 -19.64 0.58 10.54
C THR A 281 -19.18 -0.58 11.42
N LEU A 282 -17.90 -0.64 11.79
CA LEU A 282 -17.39 -1.71 12.66
C LEU A 282 -17.64 -1.45 14.16
N ARG A 283 -18.26 -0.32 14.51
CA ARG A 283 -18.47 0.13 15.90
C ARG A 283 -17.18 0.07 16.71
N LEU A 284 -16.09 0.53 16.09
CA LEU A 284 -14.81 0.67 16.77
C LEU A 284 -14.95 1.79 17.80
N LYS A 285 -14.36 1.61 18.98
CA LYS A 285 -14.38 2.65 20.03
C LYS A 285 -13.71 3.92 19.47
N ASP A 286 -14.31 5.09 19.68
CA ASP A 286 -13.88 6.38 19.12
C ASP A 286 -12.36 6.59 19.20
N VAL A 287 -11.76 7.19 18.18
CA VAL A 287 -10.30 7.40 18.10
C VAL A 287 -9.92 8.69 18.82
N VAL A 288 -9.73 8.68 20.16
CA VAL A 288 -9.13 9.81 20.89
C VAL A 288 -8.53 9.41 22.25
N ASP A 289 -7.27 9.73 22.52
CA ASP A 289 -6.58 9.90 23.82
C ASP A 289 -6.92 9.01 25.04
N GLY A 290 -6.01 8.07 25.34
CA GLY A 290 -5.54 7.89 26.72
C GLY A 290 -6.08 6.74 27.58
N ASN A 291 -7.15 6.02 27.22
CA ASN A 291 -7.38 4.60 27.58
C ASN A 291 -8.75 4.08 27.07
N GLU A 292 -8.76 2.83 26.59
CA GLU A 292 -9.88 2.10 25.95
C GLU A 292 -10.34 2.56 24.55
N ARG A 293 -9.43 2.86 23.61
CA ARG A 293 -9.83 3.30 22.26
C ARG A 293 -9.01 2.70 21.12
N THR A 294 -9.52 2.81 19.89
CA THR A 294 -8.93 2.25 18.66
C THR A 294 -7.61 2.94 18.31
N VAL A 295 -6.58 2.19 17.94
CA VAL A 295 -5.25 2.70 17.58
C VAL A 295 -5.14 2.84 16.06
N LEU A 296 -4.77 4.03 15.57
CA LEU A 296 -4.57 4.30 14.15
C LEU A 296 -3.07 4.24 13.80
N PHE A 297 -2.72 3.41 12.82
CA PHE A 297 -1.39 3.38 12.20
C PHE A 297 -1.50 3.81 10.74
N THR A 298 -0.61 4.69 10.30
CA THR A 298 -0.49 5.09 8.89
C THR A 298 0.96 4.98 8.44
N ALA A 299 1.16 4.47 7.23
CA ALA A 299 2.46 4.45 6.56
C ALA A 299 2.37 5.23 5.25
N PRO A 300 3.45 5.94 4.86
CA PRO A 300 3.47 6.69 3.61
C PRO A 300 3.34 5.74 2.41
N LEU A 301 2.72 6.23 1.33
CA LEU A 301 2.58 5.49 0.07
C LEU A 301 3.90 5.37 -0.69
N TYR A 302 4.90 6.20 -0.37
CA TYR A 302 6.18 6.21 -1.04
C TYR A 302 6.97 4.92 -0.83
N ARG A 303 7.48 4.34 -1.92
CA ARG A 303 8.30 3.12 -1.91
C ARG A 303 9.64 3.40 -2.58
N LYS A 304 10.69 3.51 -1.76
CA LYS A 304 12.06 3.81 -2.21
C LYS A 304 12.63 2.82 -3.24
N ASN A 305 12.08 1.60 -3.28
CA ASN A 305 12.50 0.53 -4.18
C ASN A 305 11.74 0.52 -5.51
N LEU A 306 10.77 1.42 -5.72
CA LEU A 306 10.06 1.55 -6.99
C LEU A 306 10.68 2.68 -7.81
N HIS A 307 11.13 2.35 -9.02
CA HIS A 307 11.64 3.30 -9.99
C HIS A 307 10.55 3.62 -11.00
N TYR A 308 10.16 4.89 -11.09
CA TYR A 308 9.17 5.37 -12.05
C TYR A 308 9.88 5.96 -13.27
N LYS A 309 9.50 5.51 -14.47
CA LYS A 309 9.99 6.04 -15.74
C LYS A 309 8.83 6.24 -16.70
N ILE A 310 8.74 7.43 -17.28
CA ILE A 310 7.81 7.74 -18.38
C ILE A 310 8.62 7.71 -19.66
N VAL A 311 8.14 6.96 -20.65
CA VAL A 311 8.78 6.85 -21.97
C VAL A 311 7.78 7.24 -23.04
N GLN A 312 8.27 7.84 -24.12
CA GLN A 312 7.44 8.11 -25.29
C GLN A 312 6.99 6.77 -25.88
N LYS A 313 5.69 6.65 -26.13
CA LYS A 313 5.11 5.47 -26.77
C LYS A 313 5.40 5.54 -28.29
N PRO A 314 6.00 4.50 -28.90
CA PRO A 314 6.13 4.41 -30.35
C PRO A 314 4.78 4.51 -31.08
N ASP A 315 4.80 4.97 -32.32
CA ASP A 315 3.60 5.26 -33.10
C ASP A 315 2.84 3.99 -33.49
N THR A 316 3.56 2.89 -33.70
CA THR A 316 2.96 1.61 -34.10
C THR A 316 2.91 0.62 -32.94
N ARG A 317 1.83 -0.18 -32.89
CA ARG A 317 1.68 -1.25 -31.88
C ARG A 317 2.83 -2.25 -31.91
N ASP A 318 3.32 -2.53 -33.10
CA ASP A 318 4.40 -3.50 -33.33
C ASP A 318 5.72 -3.04 -32.70
N GLU A 319 6.10 -1.78 -32.94
CA GLU A 319 7.31 -1.18 -32.34
C GLU A 319 7.20 -1.08 -30.82
N VAL A 320 6.00 -0.83 -30.28
CA VAL A 320 5.78 -0.85 -28.83
C VAL A 320 6.15 -2.23 -28.26
N ILE A 321 5.64 -3.32 -28.85
CA ILE A 321 5.89 -4.68 -28.36
C ILE A 321 7.37 -5.07 -28.52
N LYS A 322 7.96 -4.75 -29.67
CA LYS A 322 9.39 -4.98 -29.92
C LYS A 322 10.27 -4.23 -28.91
N THR A 323 9.93 -2.98 -28.60
CA THR A 323 10.63 -2.16 -27.60
C THR A 323 10.51 -2.78 -26.20
N MET A 324 9.31 -3.25 -25.81
CA MET A 324 9.11 -3.95 -24.54
C MET A 324 9.94 -5.25 -24.47
N ALA A 325 9.90 -6.09 -25.51
CA ALA A 325 10.66 -7.34 -25.56
C ALA A 325 12.18 -7.10 -25.45
N ASN A 326 12.70 -6.09 -26.16
CA ASN A 326 14.11 -5.71 -26.07
C ASN A 326 14.47 -5.19 -24.68
N TYR A 327 13.62 -4.34 -24.08
CA TYR A 327 13.86 -3.82 -22.73
C TYR A 327 13.94 -4.94 -21.70
N ILE A 328 12.96 -5.85 -21.70
CA ILE A 328 12.87 -6.98 -20.77
C ILE A 328 14.08 -7.91 -20.95
N THR A 329 14.38 -8.34 -22.18
CA THR A 329 15.51 -9.25 -22.42
C THR A 329 16.88 -8.63 -22.14
N THR A 330 17.01 -7.30 -22.19
CA THR A 330 18.28 -6.62 -21.93
C THR A 330 18.51 -6.33 -20.45
N HIS A 331 17.46 -5.92 -19.72
CA HIS A 331 17.60 -5.43 -18.35
C HIS A 331 17.07 -6.39 -17.29
N HIS A 332 16.17 -7.30 -17.68
CA HIS A 332 15.40 -8.18 -16.80
C HIS A 332 15.25 -9.61 -17.38
N PRO A 333 16.32 -10.24 -17.89
CA PRO A 333 16.20 -11.53 -18.59
C PRO A 333 15.70 -12.66 -17.68
N ASP A 334 16.01 -12.59 -16.38
CA ASP A 334 15.69 -13.64 -15.40
C ASP A 334 14.59 -13.22 -14.41
N ASP A 335 14.17 -11.96 -14.44
CA ASP A 335 13.17 -11.40 -13.52
C ASP A 335 11.74 -11.68 -13.98
N CYS A 336 10.81 -11.71 -13.03
CA CYS A 336 9.37 -11.76 -13.32
C CYS A 336 8.77 -10.35 -13.42
N GLY A 337 7.79 -10.17 -14.32
CA GLY A 337 7.14 -8.89 -14.54
C GLY A 337 5.68 -8.99 -14.96
N ILE A 338 4.98 -7.85 -14.92
CA ILE A 338 3.59 -7.71 -15.36
C ILE A 338 3.53 -6.59 -16.40
N VAL A 339 2.83 -6.85 -17.52
CA VAL A 339 2.49 -5.85 -18.52
C VAL A 339 1.00 -5.59 -18.47
N TYR A 340 0.60 -4.41 -17.99
CA TYR A 340 -0.81 -4.02 -18.00
C TYR A 340 -1.24 -3.56 -19.39
N CYS A 341 -2.28 -4.19 -19.92
CA CYS A 341 -2.88 -3.88 -21.20
C CYS A 341 -4.22 -3.16 -21.00
N ARG A 342 -4.60 -2.34 -21.98
CA ARG A 342 -5.85 -1.59 -21.94
C ARG A 342 -7.08 -2.46 -22.19
N THR A 343 -6.97 -3.45 -23.07
CA THR A 343 -8.09 -4.33 -23.46
C THR A 343 -7.70 -5.80 -23.34
N GLN A 344 -8.69 -6.69 -23.23
CA GLN A 344 -8.46 -8.13 -23.16
C GLN A 344 -7.75 -8.63 -24.44
N LYS A 345 -8.16 -8.16 -25.62
CA LYS A 345 -7.50 -8.48 -26.91
C LYS A 345 -6.04 -8.01 -26.97
N ASP A 346 -5.72 -6.90 -26.31
CA ASP A 346 -4.33 -6.43 -26.24
C ASP A 346 -3.46 -7.37 -25.42
N THR A 347 -3.98 -8.02 -24.37
CA THR A 347 -3.20 -9.00 -23.60
C THR A 347 -2.72 -10.17 -24.46
N GLU A 348 -3.61 -10.71 -25.30
CA GLU A 348 -3.27 -11.83 -26.19
C GLU A 348 -2.27 -11.42 -27.26
N THR A 349 -2.48 -10.24 -27.85
CA THR A 349 -1.55 -9.68 -28.81
C THR A 349 -0.17 -9.52 -28.20
N VAL A 350 -0.08 -8.85 -27.05
CA VAL A 350 1.18 -8.45 -26.44
C VAL A 350 1.92 -9.69 -25.98
N ALA A 351 1.24 -10.66 -25.34
CA ALA A 351 1.86 -11.93 -24.94
C ALA A 351 2.50 -12.65 -26.13
N LYS A 352 1.74 -12.83 -27.22
CA LYS A 352 2.26 -13.46 -28.44
C LYS A 352 3.43 -12.69 -29.06
N GLY A 353 3.32 -11.37 -29.16
CA GLY A 353 4.39 -10.56 -29.73
C GLY A 353 5.65 -10.52 -28.86
N LEU A 354 5.54 -10.57 -27.53
CA LEU A 354 6.70 -10.68 -26.63
C LEU A 354 7.44 -12.00 -26.85
N GLU A 355 6.72 -13.11 -27.01
CA GLU A 355 7.30 -14.42 -27.34
C GLU A 355 8.02 -14.39 -28.70
N GLU A 356 7.35 -13.87 -29.73
CA GLU A 356 7.90 -13.79 -31.09
C GLU A 356 9.15 -12.90 -31.17
N TYR A 357 9.08 -11.67 -30.66
CA TYR A 357 10.21 -10.72 -30.72
C TYR A 357 11.39 -11.13 -29.83
N SER A 358 11.13 -11.83 -28.73
CA SER A 358 12.19 -12.33 -27.85
C SER A 358 12.80 -13.65 -28.34
N LYS A 359 12.28 -14.25 -29.42
CA LYS A 359 12.65 -15.60 -29.89
C LYS A 359 12.44 -16.66 -28.79
N ASN A 360 11.27 -16.63 -28.16
CA ASN A 360 10.84 -17.52 -27.07
C ASN A 360 11.69 -17.41 -25.77
N LYS A 361 12.43 -16.32 -25.59
CA LYS A 361 13.13 -16.05 -24.32
C LYS A 361 12.20 -15.55 -23.24
N ILE A 362 11.17 -14.80 -23.62
CA ILE A 362 10.09 -14.37 -22.72
C ILE A 362 8.93 -15.32 -22.92
N LYS A 363 8.60 -16.12 -21.91
CA LYS A 363 7.32 -16.84 -21.85
C LYS A 363 6.26 -15.94 -21.21
N ALA A 364 5.17 -15.67 -21.92
CA ALA A 364 4.18 -14.68 -21.53
C ALA A 364 2.79 -15.31 -21.30
N GLY A 365 2.30 -15.21 -20.06
CA GLY A 365 0.95 -15.60 -19.69
C GLY A 365 -0.09 -14.52 -20.01
N ILE A 366 -1.36 -14.94 -20.16
CA ILE A 366 -2.49 -14.05 -20.44
C ILE A 366 -3.46 -14.09 -19.26
N TYR A 367 -3.80 -12.92 -18.71
CA TYR A 367 -4.68 -12.81 -17.55
C TYR A 367 -5.76 -11.73 -17.72
N HIS A 368 -6.99 -12.12 -18.01
CA HIS A 368 -8.14 -11.20 -18.12
C HIS A 368 -9.46 -11.91 -17.75
N ALA A 369 -10.55 -11.14 -17.66
CA ALA A 369 -11.83 -11.61 -17.13
C ALA A 369 -12.45 -12.77 -17.93
N ASP A 370 -12.27 -12.80 -19.25
CA ASP A 370 -12.84 -13.83 -20.14
C ASP A 370 -12.09 -15.18 -20.09
N ARG A 371 -10.93 -15.27 -19.41
CA ARG A 371 -10.25 -16.55 -19.15
C ARG A 371 -11.03 -17.35 -18.11
N SER A 372 -11.05 -18.68 -18.26
CA SER A 372 -11.64 -19.53 -17.22
C SER A 372 -10.83 -19.44 -15.92
N GLU A 373 -11.46 -19.72 -14.78
CA GLU A 373 -10.75 -19.73 -13.49
C GLU A 373 -9.58 -20.71 -13.47
N SER A 374 -9.75 -21.89 -14.09
CA SER A 374 -8.66 -22.87 -14.24
C SER A 374 -7.46 -22.34 -15.02
N GLN A 375 -7.69 -21.57 -16.09
CA GLN A 375 -6.63 -20.96 -16.88
C GLN A 375 -5.93 -19.84 -16.11
N LYS A 376 -6.68 -19.03 -15.36
CA LYS A 376 -6.11 -17.99 -14.50
C LYS A 376 -5.23 -18.60 -13.42
N GLU A 377 -5.68 -19.69 -12.79
CA GLU A 377 -4.94 -20.42 -11.78
C GLU A 377 -3.65 -21.04 -12.34
N GLU A 378 -3.73 -21.66 -13.52
CA GLU A 378 -2.55 -22.21 -14.22
C GLU A 378 -1.50 -21.12 -14.51
N VAL A 379 -1.91 -20.00 -15.10
CA VAL A 379 -1.01 -18.86 -15.38
C VAL A 379 -0.42 -18.29 -14.09
N HIS A 380 -1.23 -18.16 -13.04
CA HIS A 380 -0.77 -17.65 -11.76
C HIS A 380 0.30 -18.55 -11.12
N ASN A 381 0.05 -19.86 -11.09
CA ASN A 381 0.99 -20.83 -10.54
C ASN A 381 2.28 -20.89 -11.37
N ALA A 382 2.17 -20.95 -12.70
CA ALA A 382 3.34 -20.95 -13.57
C ALA A 382 4.18 -19.65 -13.46
N TRP A 383 3.54 -18.49 -13.24
CA TRP A 383 4.26 -17.24 -13.01
C TRP A 383 4.91 -17.18 -11.62
N ARG A 384 4.22 -17.67 -10.59
CA ARG A 384 4.74 -17.77 -9.22
C ARG A 384 5.98 -18.68 -9.15
N ASP A 385 5.96 -19.79 -9.87
CA ASP A 385 7.05 -20.77 -9.91
C ASP A 385 8.19 -20.35 -10.87
N GLY A 386 8.01 -19.23 -11.59
CA GLY A 386 9.01 -18.68 -12.50
C GLY A 386 9.09 -19.37 -13.87
N GLU A 387 8.17 -20.29 -14.17
CA GLU A 387 8.04 -20.94 -15.47
C GLU A 387 7.55 -19.96 -16.55
N MET A 388 6.64 -19.05 -16.19
CA MET A 388 6.28 -17.87 -16.97
C MET A 388 6.95 -16.65 -16.38
N LYS A 389 7.62 -15.84 -17.20
CA LYS A 389 8.34 -14.64 -16.72
C LYS A 389 7.47 -13.40 -16.74
N VAL A 390 6.57 -13.30 -17.73
CA VAL A 390 5.74 -12.11 -17.91
C VAL A 390 4.27 -12.49 -17.90
N VAL A 391 3.42 -11.69 -17.26
CA VAL A 391 1.97 -11.80 -17.37
C VAL A 391 1.40 -10.54 -18.02
N CYS A 392 0.67 -10.69 -19.12
CA CYS A 392 -0.07 -9.62 -19.77
C CYS A 392 -1.50 -9.58 -19.22
N ALA A 393 -1.87 -8.50 -18.53
CA ALA A 393 -3.10 -8.46 -17.72
C ALA A 393 -3.97 -7.21 -17.93
N THR A 394 -5.28 -7.35 -17.67
CA THR A 394 -6.22 -6.22 -17.49
C THR A 394 -6.69 -6.11 -16.04
N VAL A 395 -7.16 -4.92 -15.63
CA VAL A 395 -7.65 -4.64 -14.27
C VAL A 395 -9.15 -4.97 -14.07
N GLY A 396 -9.88 -5.30 -15.13
CA GLY A 396 -11.32 -5.57 -15.10
C GLY A 396 -11.84 -6.10 -16.43
N LYS A 397 -13.17 -6.26 -16.52
CA LYS A 397 -13.88 -6.59 -17.76
C LYS A 397 -13.71 -5.51 -18.82
#